data_AF-A0A951Z441-F1
#
_entry.id   AF-A0A951Z441-F1
#
_cell.length_a   1.000
_cell.length_b   1.000
_cell.length_c   1.000
_cell.angle_alpha   90.00
_cell.angle_beta   90.00
_cell.angle_gamma   90.00
#
_symmetry.space_group_name_H-M   'P 1'
#
loop_
_entity.id
_entity.type
_entity.pdbx_description
1 polymer ?
#
loop_
_entity_poly.entity_id
_entity_poly.type
_entity_poly.pdbx_seq_one_letter_code
_entity_poly.pdbx_strand_id
1 'polypeptide(L)'
;MNSRKGPAPPQHLSSLMWVIAESQDRQGLAEFAAKHPEFAEEMNKRFAMVSGLRGSRPGHIRQTHVPPFKRRPVEQPAAPRWVWAAAFVGLCALGYASYELAKSYAGPPPTKPVAEVRTPAAGGQGFENVTPPQPTLSGSQNPGASQAHDQTQQGAPDNLRSVELTDVDLRTALQAIAAQTGYQIELAPGFPEKHLARVSYTQLTGLDMLRDMGARLGFTVFEQERNRLLLVPAVDPAAPTGRPLGDVQESSPGPHEGPVDQGSRAKTPHDPTNDTGDGD
;
A
#
# COMPACT_ATOMS: atom_id res chain seq x y z
N MET A 1 -1.08 49.02 -13.21
CA MET A 1 -1.99 48.37 -14.20
C MET A 1 -3.06 47.64 -13.40
N ASN A 2 -4.29 48.16 -13.41
CA ASN A 2 -5.39 47.58 -12.63
C ASN A 2 -5.99 46.41 -13.43
N SER A 3 -5.63 45.17 -13.09
CA SER A 3 -6.31 43.99 -13.62
C SER A 3 -7.78 44.05 -13.21
N ARG A 4 -8.65 44.49 -14.14
CA ARG A 4 -10.10 44.39 -13.96
C ARG A 4 -10.43 42.91 -13.87
N LYS A 5 -10.66 42.45 -12.65
CA LYS A 5 -11.16 41.10 -12.40
C LYS A 5 -12.53 41.02 -13.07
N GLY A 6 -12.62 40.29 -14.18
CA GLY A 6 -13.89 40.03 -14.86
C GLY A 6 -14.91 39.40 -13.90
N PRO A 7 -16.21 39.53 -14.19
CA PRO A 7 -17.24 38.84 -13.41
C PRO A 7 -16.97 37.33 -13.42
N ALA A 8 -17.16 36.67 -12.28
CA ALA A 8 -16.97 35.23 -12.18
C ALA A 8 -18.03 34.51 -13.05
N PRO A 9 -17.65 33.43 -13.77
CA PRO A 9 -18.57 32.72 -14.63
C PRO A 9 -19.64 32.00 -13.80
N PRO A 10 -20.88 31.96 -14.28
CA PRO A 10 -21.92 31.09 -13.74
C PRO A 10 -21.46 29.64 -13.62
N GLN A 11 -21.96 28.91 -12.61
CA GLN A 11 -21.50 27.55 -12.30
C GLN A 11 -21.60 26.56 -13.49
N HIS A 12 -22.65 26.67 -14.31
CA HIS A 12 -22.82 25.82 -15.48
C HIS A 12 -21.74 26.07 -16.56
N LEU A 13 -21.38 27.34 -16.81
CA LEU A 13 -20.30 27.70 -17.73
C LEU A 13 -18.95 27.26 -17.18
N SER A 14 -18.74 27.45 -15.89
CA SER A 14 -17.54 26.96 -15.18
C SER A 14 -17.37 25.45 -15.36
N SER A 15 -18.44 24.66 -15.25
CA SER A 15 -18.42 23.22 -15.49
C SER A 15 -18.10 22.87 -16.95
N LEU A 16 -18.71 23.55 -17.91
CA LEU A 16 -18.43 23.36 -19.33
C LEU A 16 -16.97 23.66 -19.69
N MET A 17 -16.42 24.75 -19.13
CA MET A 17 -15.01 25.13 -19.30
C MET A 17 -14.06 24.04 -18.79
N TRP A 18 -14.39 23.39 -17.67
CA TRP A 18 -13.61 22.26 -17.14
C TRP A 18 -13.63 21.05 -18.07
N VAL A 19 -14.81 20.69 -18.61
CA VAL A 19 -14.95 19.56 -19.54
C VAL A 19 -14.17 19.79 -20.85
N ILE A 20 -14.24 21.00 -21.41
CA ILE A 20 -13.47 21.36 -22.61
C ILE A 20 -11.96 21.36 -22.32
N ALA A 21 -11.55 21.88 -21.16
CA ALA A 21 -10.13 21.88 -20.76
C ALA A 21 -9.59 20.46 -20.52
N GLU A 22 -10.39 19.56 -19.95
CA GLU A 22 -10.01 18.17 -19.67
C GLU A 22 -9.87 17.34 -20.95
N SER A 23 -10.77 17.55 -21.92
CA SER A 23 -10.77 16.86 -23.22
C SER A 23 -9.69 17.37 -24.19
N GLN A 24 -9.10 18.55 -23.93
CA GLN A 24 -8.14 19.23 -24.82
C GLN A 24 -8.67 19.51 -26.23
N ASP A 25 -9.98 19.62 -26.38
CA ASP A 25 -10.60 19.89 -27.66
C ASP A 25 -10.41 21.35 -28.07
N ARG A 26 -9.52 21.57 -29.07
CA ARG A 26 -9.28 22.91 -29.62
C ARG A 26 -10.46 23.46 -30.40
N GLN A 27 -11.31 22.60 -30.97
CA GLN A 27 -12.52 23.03 -31.65
C GLN A 27 -13.54 23.53 -30.63
N GLY A 28 -13.77 22.77 -29.55
CA GLY A 28 -14.59 23.19 -28.42
C GLY A 28 -14.13 24.51 -27.79
N LEU A 29 -12.81 24.75 -27.69
CA LEU A 29 -12.28 26.03 -27.21
C LEU A 29 -12.68 27.21 -28.12
N ALA A 30 -12.53 27.04 -29.45
CA ALA A 30 -12.85 28.08 -30.42
C ALA A 30 -14.36 28.37 -30.45
N GLU A 31 -15.20 27.33 -30.41
CA GLU A 31 -16.65 27.49 -30.33
C GLU A 31 -17.10 28.15 -29.03
N PHE A 32 -16.47 27.79 -27.91
CA PHE A 32 -16.76 28.40 -26.62
C PHE A 32 -16.38 29.88 -26.61
N ALA A 33 -15.20 30.23 -27.12
CA ALA A 33 -14.75 31.63 -27.21
C ALA A 33 -15.64 32.46 -28.15
N ALA A 34 -16.20 31.87 -29.20
CA ALA A 34 -17.16 32.53 -30.07
C ALA A 34 -18.52 32.76 -29.40
N LYS A 35 -18.98 31.82 -28.55
CA LYS A 35 -20.26 31.91 -27.84
C LYS A 35 -20.20 32.76 -26.55
N HIS A 36 -19.05 32.78 -25.88
CA HIS A 36 -18.84 33.44 -24.59
C HIS A 36 -17.55 34.27 -24.58
N PRO A 37 -17.46 35.35 -25.38
CA PRO A 37 -16.26 36.17 -25.48
C PRO A 37 -15.85 36.80 -24.13
N GLU A 38 -16.80 37.05 -23.24
CA GLU A 38 -16.57 37.63 -21.91
C GLU A 38 -15.78 36.70 -20.96
N PHE A 39 -15.79 35.38 -21.20
CA PHE A 39 -15.09 34.40 -20.38
C PHE A 39 -13.87 33.78 -21.09
N ALA A 40 -13.51 34.26 -22.28
CA ALA A 40 -12.42 33.70 -23.08
C ALA A 40 -11.06 33.72 -22.34
N GLU A 41 -10.77 34.79 -21.60
CA GLU A 41 -9.54 34.87 -20.80
C GLU A 41 -9.50 33.85 -19.66
N GLU A 42 -10.63 33.62 -19.00
CA GLU A 42 -10.71 32.64 -17.92
C GLU A 42 -10.62 31.21 -18.46
N MET A 43 -11.22 30.96 -19.63
CA MET A 43 -11.10 29.67 -20.32
C MET A 43 -9.64 29.37 -20.66
N ASN A 44 -8.91 30.33 -21.24
CA ASN A 44 -7.49 30.17 -21.54
C ASN A 44 -6.65 29.92 -20.28
N LYS A 45 -6.94 30.61 -19.16
CA LYS A 45 -6.26 30.35 -17.87
C LYS A 45 -6.49 28.93 -17.37
N ARG A 46 -7.73 28.45 -17.39
CA ARG A 46 -8.08 27.09 -16.95
C ARG A 46 -7.46 26.04 -17.87
N PHE A 47 -7.50 26.26 -19.18
CA PHE A 47 -6.86 25.40 -20.16
C PHE A 47 -5.34 25.31 -19.95
N ALA A 48 -4.66 26.44 -19.71
CA ALA A 48 -3.22 26.47 -19.40
C ALA A 48 -2.88 25.73 -18.11
N MET A 49 -3.72 25.87 -17.07
CA MET A 49 -3.54 25.16 -15.81
C MET A 49 -3.71 23.65 -15.97
N VAL A 50 -4.78 23.20 -16.63
CA VAL A 50 -5.07 21.77 -16.84
C VAL A 50 -4.02 21.12 -17.73
N SER A 51 -3.63 21.80 -18.81
CA SER A 51 -2.56 21.31 -19.69
C SER A 51 -1.21 21.26 -18.97
N GLY A 52 -0.90 22.23 -18.09
CA GLY A 52 0.29 22.19 -17.24
C GLY A 52 0.29 21.04 -16.23
N LEU A 53 -0.84 20.80 -15.56
CA LEU A 53 -0.99 19.67 -14.63
C LEU A 53 -0.85 18.32 -15.35
N ARG A 54 -1.43 18.17 -16.55
CA ARG A 54 -1.23 16.96 -17.35
C ARG A 54 0.20 16.82 -17.89
N GLY A 55 0.82 17.93 -18.30
CA GLY A 55 2.22 17.95 -18.74
C GLY A 55 3.22 17.64 -17.62
N SER A 56 2.82 17.78 -16.36
CA SER A 56 3.64 17.40 -15.20
C SER A 56 3.70 15.89 -14.94
N ARG A 57 3.06 15.04 -15.77
CA ARG A 57 3.32 13.59 -15.75
C ARG A 57 4.83 13.35 -15.96
N PRO A 58 5.51 12.53 -15.14
CA PRO A 58 6.96 12.26 -15.22
C PRO A 58 7.46 11.52 -16.47
N GLY A 59 6.81 11.69 -17.63
CA GLY A 59 7.04 10.88 -18.83
C GLY A 59 7.84 11.54 -19.94
N HIS A 60 8.08 12.85 -19.91
CA HIS A 60 8.77 13.55 -21.02
C HIS A 60 9.53 14.81 -20.59
N ILE A 61 10.12 14.78 -19.40
CA ILE A 61 11.20 15.71 -19.06
C ILE A 61 12.35 15.32 -19.99
N ARG A 62 12.62 16.16 -21.02
CA ARG A 62 13.92 16.19 -21.70
C ARG A 62 14.96 15.98 -20.62
N GLN A 63 15.83 14.99 -20.79
CA GLN A 63 16.89 14.64 -19.84
C GLN A 63 17.80 15.86 -19.60
N THR A 64 17.35 16.83 -18.82
CA THR A 64 18.20 17.81 -18.19
C THR A 64 18.99 16.97 -17.21
N HIS A 65 20.26 16.75 -17.53
CA HIS A 65 21.24 16.03 -16.74
C HIS A 65 21.06 16.39 -15.26
N VAL A 66 20.31 15.55 -14.54
CA VAL A 66 20.12 15.70 -13.10
C VAL A 66 21.44 15.21 -12.50
N PRO A 67 22.24 16.09 -11.88
CA PRO A 67 23.49 15.66 -11.28
C PRO A 67 23.17 14.56 -10.26
N PRO A 68 23.89 13.43 -10.29
CA PRO A 68 23.60 12.31 -9.41
C PRO A 68 23.72 12.77 -7.96
N PHE A 69 22.66 12.51 -7.17
CA PHE A 69 22.70 12.72 -5.73
C PHE A 69 23.80 11.85 -5.14
N LYS A 70 24.95 12.45 -4.83
CA LYS A 70 25.98 11.84 -4.00
C LYS A 70 25.39 11.74 -2.60
N ARG A 71 24.90 10.55 -2.22
CA ARG A 71 24.51 10.26 -0.84
C ARG A 71 25.73 10.55 0.02
N ARG A 72 25.66 11.59 0.85
CA ARG A 72 26.68 11.83 1.88
C ARG A 72 26.75 10.53 2.70
N PRO A 73 27.92 9.87 2.79
CA PRO A 73 28.08 8.74 3.68
C PRO A 73 27.69 9.22 5.06
N VAL A 74 26.57 8.72 5.57
CA VAL A 74 26.25 8.88 6.98
C VAL A 74 27.23 7.95 7.66
N GLU A 75 28.27 8.51 8.29
CA GLU A 75 29.14 7.77 9.18
C GLU A 75 28.25 7.19 10.27
N GLN A 76 27.89 5.92 10.14
CA GLN A 76 27.27 5.19 11.24
C GLN A 76 28.34 5.05 12.31
N PRO A 77 28.17 5.64 13.50
CA PRO A 77 29.11 5.43 14.59
C PRO A 77 29.09 3.94 14.89
N ALA A 78 30.21 3.25 14.63
CA ALA A 78 30.37 1.86 14.98
C ALA A 78 30.28 1.75 16.50
N ALA A 79 29.13 1.31 17.00
CA ALA A 79 28.93 1.13 18.42
C ALA A 79 30.00 0.15 18.94
N PRO A 80 30.75 0.51 20.01
CA PRO A 80 31.75 -0.37 20.58
C PRO A 80 31.15 -1.74 20.94
N ARG A 81 31.87 -2.83 20.70
CA ARG A 81 31.40 -4.21 20.96
C ARG A 81 30.91 -4.44 22.40
N TRP A 82 31.35 -3.65 23.37
CA TRP A 82 30.90 -3.75 24.77
C TRP A 82 29.45 -3.31 24.98
N VAL A 83 28.90 -2.44 24.12
CA VAL A 83 27.51 -1.96 24.22
C VAL A 83 26.53 -3.12 24.01
N TRP A 84 26.83 -4.00 23.05
CA TRP A 84 26.04 -5.22 22.81
C TRP A 84 26.11 -6.20 23.97
N ALA A 85 27.29 -6.35 24.60
CA ALA A 85 27.45 -7.19 25.78
C ALA A 85 26.63 -6.65 26.97
N ALA A 86 26.67 -5.33 27.20
CA ALA A 86 25.89 -4.69 28.26
C ALA A 86 24.38 -4.84 28.04
N ALA A 87 23.91 -4.67 26.79
CA ALA A 87 22.51 -4.88 26.44
C ALA A 87 22.05 -6.33 26.68
N PHE A 88 22.88 -7.31 26.32
CA PHE A 88 22.57 -8.72 26.53
C PHE A 88 22.48 -9.09 28.01
N VAL A 89 23.43 -8.61 28.83
CA VAL A 89 23.40 -8.81 30.29
C VAL A 89 22.16 -8.17 30.91
N GLY A 90 21.78 -6.95 30.47
CA GLY A 90 20.56 -6.30 30.91
C GLY A 90 19.29 -7.10 30.58
N LEU A 91 19.24 -7.71 29.39
CA LEU A 91 18.11 -8.54 28.97
C LEU A 91 18.01 -9.84 29.80
N CYS A 92 19.14 -10.48 30.09
CA CYS A 92 19.19 -11.65 30.96
C CYS A 92 18.77 -11.34 32.40
N ALA A 93 19.21 -10.20 32.96
CA ALA A 93 18.83 -9.77 34.30
C ALA A 93 17.32 -9.50 34.40
N LEU A 94 16.73 -8.87 33.37
CA LEU A 94 15.30 -8.62 33.31
C LEU A 94 14.49 -9.93 33.22
N GLY A 95 14.96 -10.89 32.41
CA GLY A 95 14.35 -12.22 32.32
C GLY A 95 14.40 -12.98 33.66
N TYR A 96 15.53 -12.94 34.36
CA TYR A 96 15.67 -13.56 35.68
C TYR A 96 14.73 -12.93 36.72
N ALA A 97 14.66 -11.60 36.75
CA ALA A 97 13.74 -10.88 37.63
C ALA A 97 12.27 -11.22 37.34
N SER A 98 11.89 -11.36 36.06
CA SER A 98 10.55 -11.79 35.66
C SER A 98 10.23 -13.22 36.13
N TYR A 99 11.20 -14.13 36.07
CA TYR A 99 11.05 -15.52 36.51
C TYR A 99 10.83 -15.63 38.03
N GLU A 100 11.61 -14.92 38.84
CA GLU A 100 11.42 -14.88 40.30
C GLU A 100 10.03 -14.36 40.68
N LEU A 101 9.55 -13.33 39.98
CA LEU A 101 8.21 -12.80 40.20
C LEU A 101 7.16 -13.84 39.82
N ALA A 102 7.26 -14.49 38.66
CA ALA A 102 6.33 -15.53 38.23
C ALA A 102 6.28 -16.72 39.20
N LYS A 103 7.43 -17.11 39.75
CA LYS A 103 7.52 -18.17 40.77
C LYS A 103 6.78 -17.80 42.06
N SER A 104 6.76 -16.53 42.45
CA SER A 104 6.03 -16.05 43.63
C SER A 104 4.49 -16.11 43.47
N TYR A 105 4.01 -16.01 42.22
CA TYR A 105 2.58 -16.02 41.88
C TYR A 105 2.05 -17.38 41.39
N ALA A 106 2.92 -18.37 41.17
CA ALA A 106 2.52 -19.72 40.83
C ALA A 106 1.85 -20.38 42.05
N GLY A 107 0.52 -20.26 42.13
CA GLY A 107 -0.29 -20.97 43.12
C GLY A 107 -0.14 -22.50 43.00
N PRO A 108 -0.62 -23.25 43.99
CA PRO A 108 -0.55 -24.71 43.96
C PRO A 108 -1.20 -25.26 42.68
N PRO A 109 -0.60 -26.27 42.04
CA PRO A 109 -1.13 -26.84 40.81
C PRO A 109 -2.58 -27.30 41.03
N PRO A 110 -3.50 -27.03 40.09
CA PRO A 110 -4.90 -27.41 40.25
C PRO A 110 -4.99 -28.92 40.47
N THR A 111 -5.61 -29.30 41.58
CA THR A 111 -5.86 -30.69 41.94
C THR A 111 -6.71 -31.30 40.82
N LYS A 112 -6.18 -32.32 40.14
CA LYS A 112 -6.88 -33.00 39.05
C LYS A 112 -8.26 -33.44 39.53
N PRO A 113 -9.37 -33.11 38.83
CA PRO A 113 -10.68 -33.62 39.21
C PRO A 113 -10.67 -35.14 39.04
N VAL A 114 -10.82 -35.85 40.15
CA VAL A 114 -11.05 -37.29 40.17
C VAL A 114 -12.41 -37.53 39.53
N ALA A 115 -12.43 -38.10 38.34
CA ALA A 115 -13.65 -38.61 37.74
C ALA A 115 -14.12 -39.81 38.57
N GLU A 116 -15.12 -39.59 39.43
CA GLU A 116 -15.77 -40.65 40.19
C GLU A 116 -16.65 -41.46 39.24
N VAL A 117 -16.10 -42.57 38.74
CA VAL A 117 -16.83 -43.57 37.96
C VAL A 117 -17.75 -44.33 38.92
N ARG A 118 -19.02 -43.93 38.99
CA ARG A 118 -20.07 -44.77 39.58
C ARG A 118 -20.36 -45.94 38.65
N THR A 119 -19.96 -47.14 39.07
CA THR A 119 -20.38 -48.41 38.46
C THR A 119 -21.76 -48.78 39.00
N PRO A 120 -22.82 -48.90 38.19
CA PRO A 120 -24.07 -49.50 38.64
C PRO A 120 -23.93 -51.03 38.64
N ALA A 121 -24.21 -51.62 39.80
CA ALA A 121 -24.32 -53.05 40.01
C ALA A 121 -25.54 -53.64 39.29
N ALA A 122 -25.38 -54.91 38.92
CA ALA A 122 -26.27 -55.72 38.12
C ALA A 122 -27.65 -56.03 38.75
N GLY A 123 -28.62 -56.31 37.86
CA GLY A 123 -29.88 -57.02 38.13
C GLY A 123 -31.11 -56.12 37.97
N GLY A 124 -32.07 -56.32 37.06
CA GLY A 124 -32.41 -57.46 36.23
C GLY A 124 -33.87 -57.87 36.45
N GLN A 125 -34.83 -57.10 35.93
CA GLN A 125 -36.26 -57.40 35.64
C GLN A 125 -36.74 -56.27 34.70
N GLY A 126 -37.53 -56.37 33.64
CA GLY A 126 -38.33 -57.39 32.98
C GLY A 126 -39.22 -56.61 31.98
N PHE A 127 -39.20 -57.01 30.71
CA PHE A 127 -40.06 -56.65 29.55
C PHE A 127 -41.02 -55.45 29.60
N GLU A 128 -40.87 -54.49 28.66
CA GLU A 128 -42.01 -54.02 27.86
C GLU A 128 -41.56 -53.50 26.49
N ASN A 129 -42.21 -54.03 25.45
CA ASN A 129 -42.04 -53.68 24.06
C ASN A 129 -42.79 -52.38 23.78
N VAL A 130 -42.08 -51.25 23.58
CA VAL A 130 -42.69 -50.01 23.08
C VAL A 130 -41.82 -49.40 21.98
N THR A 131 -42.40 -49.38 20.78
CA THR A 131 -42.02 -48.66 19.57
C THR A 131 -41.53 -47.22 19.86
N PRO A 132 -40.52 -46.71 19.13
CA PRO A 132 -39.98 -45.37 19.38
C PRO A 132 -40.99 -44.27 19.04
N PRO A 133 -41.33 -43.35 19.97
CA PRO A 133 -41.97 -42.10 19.60
C PRO A 133 -40.94 -41.15 19.01
N GLN A 134 -41.10 -40.89 17.73
CA GLN A 134 -40.61 -39.74 16.99
C GLN A 134 -40.97 -38.44 17.75
N PRO A 135 -40.05 -37.50 17.99
CA PRO A 135 -40.42 -36.20 18.53
C PRO A 135 -41.19 -35.38 17.49
N THR A 136 -42.43 -35.11 17.86
CA THR A 136 -43.48 -34.40 17.14
C THR A 136 -43.16 -32.91 16.98
N LEU A 137 -43.30 -32.42 15.75
CA LEU A 137 -43.55 -31.01 15.43
C LEU A 137 -44.90 -30.57 16.02
N SER A 138 -44.89 -29.62 16.95
CA SER A 138 -45.97 -28.69 17.31
C SER A 138 -45.33 -27.63 18.22
N GLY A 139 -45.19 -26.34 17.89
CA GLY A 139 -45.86 -25.54 16.89
C GLY A 139 -47.04 -24.78 17.51
N SER A 140 -46.81 -23.82 18.42
CA SER A 140 -47.58 -22.56 18.53
C SER A 140 -47.04 -21.58 19.59
N GLN A 141 -46.75 -20.35 19.12
CA GLN A 141 -46.78 -19.02 19.78
C GLN A 141 -45.67 -18.53 20.75
N ASN A 142 -44.75 -17.70 20.18
CA ASN A 142 -44.22 -16.36 20.57
C ASN A 142 -44.15 -15.93 22.07
N PRO A 143 -43.16 -15.11 22.52
CA PRO A 143 -42.62 -13.93 21.81
C PRO A 143 -41.10 -13.71 21.89
N GLY A 144 -40.57 -12.84 21.02
CA GLY A 144 -39.26 -12.23 21.20
C GLY A 144 -38.16 -12.80 20.31
N ALA A 145 -38.28 -12.56 19.01
CA ALA A 145 -37.12 -12.56 18.13
C ALA A 145 -36.15 -11.46 18.60
N SER A 146 -35.23 -11.81 19.49
CA SER A 146 -33.93 -11.14 19.52
C SER A 146 -33.21 -11.59 18.26
N GLN A 147 -33.51 -10.90 17.15
CA GLN A 147 -32.54 -10.75 16.09
C GLN A 147 -31.28 -10.21 16.76
N ALA A 148 -30.29 -11.08 16.96
CA ALA A 148 -28.92 -10.62 17.05
C ALA A 148 -28.62 -10.00 15.68
N HIS A 149 -29.01 -8.74 15.52
CA HIS A 149 -28.17 -7.84 14.77
C HIS A 149 -26.82 -7.95 15.46
N ASP A 150 -25.90 -8.69 14.83
CA ASP A 150 -24.49 -8.38 14.92
C ASP A 150 -24.38 -6.90 14.62
N GLN A 151 -24.47 -6.09 15.67
CA GLN A 151 -23.95 -4.75 15.64
C GLN A 151 -22.45 -4.96 15.47
N THR A 152 -22.01 -5.06 14.21
CA THR A 152 -20.65 -4.70 13.84
C THR A 152 -20.39 -3.38 14.52
N GLN A 153 -19.69 -3.42 15.65
CA GLN A 153 -19.06 -2.25 16.24
C GLN A 153 -18.12 -1.72 15.16
N GLN A 154 -18.63 -0.83 14.32
CA GLN A 154 -17.85 0.06 13.48
C GLN A 154 -17.06 0.94 14.44
N GLY A 155 -15.99 0.37 14.99
CA GLY A 155 -14.98 1.14 15.69
C GLY A 155 -14.36 2.09 14.68
N ALA A 156 -14.02 3.29 15.16
CA ALA A 156 -13.38 4.30 14.33
C ALA A 156 -12.18 3.70 13.55
N PRO A 157 -11.95 4.13 12.30
CA PRO A 157 -11.02 3.50 11.36
C PRO A 157 -9.55 3.48 11.78
N ASP A 158 -9.18 4.27 12.78
CA ASP A 158 -7.80 4.43 13.25
C ASP A 158 -7.45 3.66 14.53
N ASN A 159 -8.34 2.80 15.04
CA ASN A 159 -8.00 2.03 16.23
C ASN A 159 -7.02 0.89 15.90
N LEU A 160 -5.97 0.78 16.71
CA LEU A 160 -5.01 -0.33 16.65
C LEU A 160 -5.72 -1.65 16.93
N ARG A 161 -5.52 -2.64 16.05
CA ARG A 161 -6.15 -3.96 16.18
C ARG A 161 -5.15 -5.08 15.97
N SER A 162 -5.49 -6.23 16.52
CA SER A 162 -4.78 -7.49 16.30
C SER A 162 -5.71 -8.43 15.55
N VAL A 163 -5.22 -8.99 14.44
CA VAL A 163 -5.98 -9.84 13.54
C VAL A 163 -5.15 -11.08 13.24
N GLU A 164 -5.67 -12.24 13.60
CA GLU A 164 -5.08 -13.54 13.23
C GLU A 164 -6.04 -14.26 12.29
N LEU A 165 -5.54 -14.59 11.10
CA LEU A 165 -6.27 -15.24 10.03
C LEU A 165 -5.50 -16.51 9.64
N THR A 166 -6.18 -17.65 9.65
CA THR A 166 -5.58 -18.95 9.33
C THR A 166 -6.41 -19.64 8.26
N ASP A 167 -5.76 -20.07 7.19
CA ASP A 167 -6.34 -20.82 6.08
C ASP A 167 -7.60 -20.19 5.47
N VAL A 168 -7.50 -18.92 5.07
CA VAL A 168 -8.62 -18.14 4.52
C VAL A 168 -8.31 -17.59 3.14
N ASP A 169 -9.35 -17.44 2.32
CA ASP A 169 -9.26 -16.72 1.04
C ASP A 169 -8.88 -15.27 1.26
N LEU A 170 -8.07 -14.71 0.36
CA LEU A 170 -7.69 -13.30 0.39
C LEU A 170 -8.92 -12.38 0.42
N ARG A 171 -9.97 -12.70 -0.34
CA ARG A 171 -11.22 -11.91 -0.36
C ARG A 171 -11.89 -11.89 1.02
N THR A 172 -11.96 -13.05 1.67
CA THR A 172 -12.56 -13.21 3.00
C THR A 172 -11.71 -12.50 4.06
N ALA A 173 -10.37 -12.61 3.97
CA ALA A 173 -9.45 -11.88 4.84
C ALA A 173 -9.62 -10.36 4.73
N LEU A 174 -9.71 -9.83 3.50
CA LEU A 174 -9.93 -8.41 3.25
C LEU A 174 -11.29 -7.94 3.79
N GLN A 175 -12.36 -8.73 3.60
CA GLN A 175 -13.67 -8.43 4.17
C GLN A 175 -13.67 -8.46 5.70
N ALA A 176 -12.96 -9.40 6.33
CA ALA A 176 -12.82 -9.46 7.78
C ALA A 176 -12.11 -8.23 8.32
N ILE A 177 -11.01 -7.80 7.68
CA ILE A 177 -10.30 -6.57 8.04
C ILE A 177 -11.20 -5.35 7.85
N ALA A 178 -11.90 -5.25 6.72
CA ALA A 178 -12.87 -4.19 6.44
C ALA A 178 -13.97 -4.09 7.51
N ALA A 179 -14.58 -5.22 7.87
CA ALA A 179 -15.63 -5.28 8.87
C ALA A 179 -15.14 -4.87 10.26
N GLN A 180 -13.92 -5.27 10.63
CA GLN A 180 -13.34 -4.89 11.91
C GLN A 180 -12.94 -3.41 11.94
N THR A 181 -12.33 -2.91 10.88
CA THR A 181 -11.76 -1.55 10.84
C THR A 181 -12.77 -0.50 10.37
N GLY A 182 -13.91 -0.92 9.83
CA GLY A 182 -14.93 -0.04 9.29
C GLY A 182 -14.66 0.47 7.87
N TYR A 183 -13.56 0.07 7.21
CA TYR A 183 -13.27 0.50 5.83
C TYR A 183 -14.25 -0.12 4.82
N GLN A 184 -14.64 0.65 3.81
CA GLN A 184 -15.31 0.16 2.61
C GLN A 184 -14.24 -0.20 1.57
N ILE A 185 -14.01 -1.49 1.39
CA ILE A 185 -13.03 -2.01 0.43
C ILE A 185 -13.70 -2.24 -0.92
N GLU A 186 -13.17 -1.60 -1.96
CA GLU A 186 -13.51 -1.82 -3.37
C GLU A 186 -12.33 -2.50 -4.07
N LEU A 187 -12.63 -3.59 -4.80
CA LEU A 187 -11.63 -4.39 -5.49
C LEU A 187 -11.65 -4.04 -6.98
N ALA A 188 -10.50 -3.67 -7.53
CA ALA A 188 -10.40 -3.43 -8.98
C ALA A 188 -10.63 -4.73 -9.77
N PRO A 189 -11.08 -4.64 -11.04
CA PRO A 189 -11.17 -5.81 -11.92
C PRO A 189 -9.83 -6.55 -12.02
N GLY A 190 -9.87 -7.89 -12.04
CA GLY A 190 -8.66 -8.71 -12.13
C GLY A 190 -7.90 -8.92 -10.81
N PHE A 191 -8.54 -8.65 -9.67
CA PHE A 191 -7.93 -8.88 -8.35
C PHE A 191 -7.62 -10.37 -8.12
N PRO A 192 -6.42 -10.73 -7.63
CA PRO A 192 -5.99 -12.12 -7.51
C PRO A 192 -6.78 -12.88 -6.45
N GLU A 193 -7.21 -14.09 -6.79
CA GLU A 193 -7.79 -15.04 -5.85
C GLU A 193 -6.66 -15.94 -5.34
N LYS A 194 -6.19 -15.65 -4.12
CA LYS A 194 -5.11 -16.39 -3.45
C LYS A 194 -5.61 -16.90 -2.09
N HIS A 195 -5.18 -18.11 -1.73
CA HIS A 195 -5.36 -18.64 -0.39
C HIS A 195 -4.23 -18.18 0.53
N LEU A 196 -4.59 -17.75 1.74
CA LEU A 196 -3.65 -17.31 2.77
C LEU A 196 -3.51 -18.39 3.83
N ALA A 197 -2.34 -19.05 3.88
CA ALA A 197 -2.07 -20.11 4.85
C ALA A 197 -2.13 -19.60 6.30
N ARG A 198 -1.46 -18.47 6.60
CA ARG A 198 -1.53 -17.82 7.92
C ARG A 198 -1.03 -16.39 7.85
N VAL A 199 -1.78 -15.45 8.44
CA VAL A 199 -1.36 -14.06 8.58
C VAL A 199 -1.74 -13.58 9.98
N SER A 200 -0.76 -13.01 10.70
CA SER A 200 -0.96 -12.46 12.04
C SER A 200 -0.44 -11.04 12.08
N TYR A 201 -1.32 -10.11 12.40
CA TYR A 201 -1.02 -8.71 12.63
C TYR A 201 -1.34 -8.35 14.06
N THR A 202 -0.46 -7.61 14.72
CA THR A 202 -0.63 -7.17 16.12
C THR A 202 -0.38 -5.68 16.22
N GLN A 203 -1.34 -4.95 16.81
CA GLN A 203 -1.22 -3.51 17.07
C GLN A 203 -0.97 -2.68 15.80
N LEU A 204 -1.62 -3.01 14.70
CA LEU A 204 -1.56 -2.22 13.47
C LEU A 204 -2.91 -1.55 13.19
N THR A 205 -2.88 -0.43 12.48
CA THR A 205 -4.11 0.16 11.92
C THR A 205 -4.60 -0.72 10.77
N GLY A 206 -5.90 -0.63 10.44
CA GLY A 206 -6.45 -1.37 9.30
C GLY A 206 -5.74 -1.07 7.99
N LEU A 207 -5.39 0.20 7.79
CA LEU A 207 -4.68 0.67 6.62
C LEU A 207 -3.26 0.09 6.54
N ASP A 208 -2.52 0.07 7.65
CA ASP A 208 -1.16 -0.49 7.67
C ASP A 208 -1.16 -1.99 7.44
N MET A 209 -2.13 -2.72 8.01
CA MET A 209 -2.34 -4.14 7.72
C MET A 209 -2.58 -4.39 6.23
N LEU A 210 -3.46 -3.60 5.61
CA LEU A 210 -3.77 -3.72 4.18
C LEU A 210 -2.57 -3.37 3.29
N ARG A 211 -1.76 -2.38 3.67
CA ARG A 211 -0.54 -1.99 2.94
C ARG A 211 0.55 -3.05 3.02
N ASP A 212 0.82 -3.60 4.21
CA ASP A 212 1.77 -4.70 4.38
C ASP A 212 1.30 -5.96 3.62
N MET A 213 0.01 -6.29 3.73
CA MET A 213 -0.59 -7.40 2.99
C MET A 213 -0.46 -7.20 1.48
N GLY A 214 -0.72 -5.99 0.99
CA GLY A 214 -0.56 -5.63 -0.42
C GLY A 214 0.86 -5.79 -0.93
N ALA A 215 1.85 -5.33 -0.15
CA ALA A 215 3.27 -5.48 -0.50
C ALA A 215 3.69 -6.95 -0.63
N ARG A 216 3.15 -7.84 0.22
CA ARG A 216 3.46 -9.28 0.19
C ARG A 216 2.72 -10.03 -0.93
N LEU A 217 1.49 -9.64 -1.22
CA LEU A 217 0.61 -10.39 -2.12
C LEU A 217 0.53 -9.81 -3.54
N GLY A 218 1.12 -8.62 -3.76
CA GLY A 218 1.22 -7.98 -5.06
C GLY A 218 -0.01 -7.13 -5.39
N PHE A 219 -0.50 -6.32 -4.47
CA PHE A 219 -1.51 -5.30 -4.72
C PHE A 219 -1.20 -3.99 -3.97
N THR A 220 -1.76 -2.89 -4.47
CA THR A 220 -1.58 -1.55 -3.90
C THR A 220 -2.92 -1.05 -3.36
N VAL A 221 -2.88 -0.37 -2.22
CA VAL A 221 -4.05 0.20 -1.54
C VAL A 221 -4.09 1.70 -1.82
N PHE A 222 -5.20 2.19 -2.35
CA PHE A 222 -5.46 3.61 -2.59
C PHE A 222 -6.62 4.09 -1.72
N GLU A 223 -6.41 5.17 -0.98
CA GLU A 223 -7.48 5.88 -0.28
C GLU A 223 -8.21 6.79 -1.26
N GLN A 224 -9.51 6.58 -1.46
CA GLN A 224 -10.32 7.41 -2.36
C GLN A 224 -11.01 8.53 -1.59
N GLU A 225 -11.83 8.16 -0.60
CA GLU A 225 -12.69 9.04 0.18
C GLU A 225 -12.73 8.56 1.63
N ARG A 226 -13.27 9.38 2.56
CA ARG A 226 -13.31 9.09 4.01
C ARG A 226 -13.80 7.65 4.27
N ASN A 227 -12.85 6.77 4.56
CA ASN A 227 -13.06 5.36 4.88
C ASN A 227 -13.32 4.41 3.68
N ARG A 228 -13.07 4.83 2.43
CA ARG A 228 -13.18 4.01 1.22
C ARG A 228 -11.80 3.75 0.62
N LEU A 229 -11.48 2.47 0.44
CA LEU A 229 -10.19 1.99 -0.05
C LEU A 229 -10.38 1.24 -1.37
N LEU A 230 -9.63 1.63 -2.40
CA LEU A 230 -9.53 0.91 -3.67
C LEU A 230 -8.27 0.05 -3.69
N LEU A 231 -8.44 -1.25 -3.88
CA LEU A 231 -7.33 -2.20 -3.98
C LEU A 231 -7.09 -2.56 -5.44
N VAL A 232 -5.88 -2.31 -5.92
CA VAL A 232 -5.47 -2.52 -7.32
C VAL A 232 -4.36 -3.57 -7.38
N PRO A 233 -4.49 -4.63 -8.19
CA PRO A 233 -3.41 -5.60 -8.35
C PRO A 233 -2.18 -4.95 -8.99
N ALA A 234 -0.99 -5.29 -8.50
CA ALA A 234 0.28 -4.76 -9.03
C ALA A 234 0.65 -5.39 -10.39
N VAL A 235 0.05 -6.52 -10.72
CA VAL A 235 0.15 -7.18 -12.02
C VAL A 235 -1.20 -7.01 -12.70
N ASP A 236 -1.27 -6.13 -13.71
CA ASP A 236 -2.46 -5.99 -14.54
C ASP A 236 -2.60 -7.26 -15.39
N PRO A 237 -3.65 -8.10 -15.20
CA PRO A 237 -3.84 -9.29 -16.01
C PRO A 237 -4.20 -8.95 -17.47
N ALA A 238 -4.58 -7.69 -17.76
CA ALA A 238 -4.85 -7.20 -19.11
C ALA A 238 -3.63 -6.51 -19.76
N ALA A 239 -2.52 -6.34 -19.03
CA ALA A 239 -1.29 -5.87 -19.65
C ALA A 239 -0.80 -6.94 -20.64
N PRO A 240 -0.61 -6.60 -21.94
CA PRO A 240 0.06 -7.51 -22.84
C PRO A 240 1.39 -7.87 -22.21
N THR A 241 1.64 -9.16 -22.00
CA THR A 241 2.88 -9.70 -21.47
C THR A 241 4.04 -9.12 -22.28
N GLY A 242 4.56 -7.99 -21.82
CA GLY A 242 5.72 -7.35 -22.38
C GLY A 242 6.84 -8.35 -22.21
N ARG A 243 7.38 -8.78 -23.35
CA ARG A 243 8.54 -9.67 -23.45
C ARG A 243 9.53 -9.37 -22.32
N PRO A 244 10.14 -10.40 -21.68
CA PRO A 244 11.31 -10.14 -20.86
C PRO A 244 12.26 -9.33 -21.73
N LEU A 245 12.57 -8.12 -21.27
CA LEU A 245 13.54 -7.27 -21.94
C LEU A 245 14.83 -8.08 -21.89
N GLY A 246 15.14 -8.69 -23.04
CA GLY A 246 16.31 -9.52 -23.20
C GLY A 246 17.52 -8.77 -22.70
N ASP A 247 18.37 -9.51 -21.99
CA ASP A 247 19.81 -9.42 -22.06
C ASP A 247 20.27 -8.15 -22.77
N VAL A 248 20.48 -7.08 -22.00
CA VAL A 248 21.46 -6.09 -22.40
C VAL A 248 22.76 -6.87 -22.39
N GLN A 249 23.08 -7.41 -23.57
CA GLN A 249 24.35 -7.97 -23.91
C GLN A 249 25.36 -6.85 -23.69
N GLU A 250 25.96 -6.90 -22.51
CA GLU A 250 27.14 -6.17 -22.12
C GLU A 250 28.23 -6.58 -23.10
N SER A 251 28.27 -5.87 -24.23
CA SER A 251 29.38 -5.91 -25.17
C SER A 251 30.57 -5.30 -24.46
N SER A 252 31.22 -6.16 -23.68
CA SER A 252 32.57 -6.05 -23.16
C SER A 252 33.52 -5.62 -24.28
N PRO A 253 34.13 -4.43 -24.25
CA PRO A 253 35.29 -4.16 -25.08
C PRO A 253 36.49 -4.81 -24.39
N GLY A 254 36.95 -5.93 -24.94
CA GLY A 254 38.19 -6.57 -24.51
C GLY A 254 39.39 -5.62 -24.66
N PRO A 255 40.44 -5.79 -23.85
CA PRO A 255 41.66 -5.03 -23.96
C PRO A 255 42.50 -5.63 -25.10
N HIS A 256 42.65 -4.92 -26.21
CA HIS A 256 43.67 -5.25 -27.20
C HIS A 256 44.90 -4.38 -26.97
N GLU A 257 45.93 -5.03 -26.41
CA GLU A 257 47.33 -4.65 -26.51
C GLU A 257 47.71 -4.31 -27.97
N GLY A 258 48.61 -3.33 -28.14
CA GLY A 258 49.27 -3.00 -29.41
C GLY A 258 50.26 -4.09 -29.88
N PRO A 259 51.32 -3.78 -30.64
CA PRO A 259 51.75 -2.51 -31.26
C PRO A 259 51.94 -2.63 -32.80
N VAL A 260 52.27 -1.53 -33.50
CA VAL A 260 53.41 -1.47 -34.45
C VAL A 260 53.65 -0.03 -34.93
N ASP A 261 54.94 0.25 -34.93
CA ASP A 261 55.79 1.40 -35.25
C ASP A 261 55.82 1.84 -36.74
N GLN A 262 56.46 3.00 -36.97
CA GLN A 262 56.91 3.65 -38.22
C GLN A 262 55.87 4.45 -39.01
N GLY A 263 56.07 5.71 -39.39
CA GLY A 263 57.23 6.60 -39.32
C GLY A 263 57.06 7.72 -40.37
N SER A 264 57.79 8.83 -40.18
CA SER A 264 57.96 10.02 -41.07
C SER A 264 57.10 11.25 -40.70
N ARG A 265 57.64 12.25 -39.98
CA ARG A 265 58.61 13.30 -40.39
C ARG A 265 57.93 14.50 -41.06
N ALA A 266 57.77 15.62 -40.33
CA ALA A 266 58.56 16.85 -40.51
C ALA A 266 57.91 18.11 -39.88
N LYS A 267 58.80 18.96 -39.33
CA LYS A 267 58.75 20.43 -39.24
C LYS A 267 57.85 21.12 -38.18
N THR A 268 58.49 21.46 -37.06
CA THR A 268 58.42 22.81 -36.43
C THR A 268 58.98 23.89 -37.39
N PRO A 269 58.98 25.22 -37.13
CA PRO A 269 58.55 26.01 -35.97
C PRO A 269 57.73 27.31 -36.31
N HIS A 270 57.06 27.95 -35.34
CA HIS A 270 57.18 29.39 -35.04
C HIS A 270 56.26 29.86 -33.89
N ASP A 271 56.92 30.43 -32.88
CA ASP A 271 56.56 31.44 -31.86
C ASP A 271 56.07 32.77 -32.53
N PRO A 272 55.60 33.87 -31.85
CA PRO A 272 55.33 34.13 -30.43
C PRO A 272 54.08 35.00 -30.09
N THR A 273 53.82 35.16 -28.78
CA THR A 273 53.27 36.31 -28.00
C THR A 273 52.50 37.49 -28.64
N ASN A 274 51.38 37.86 -28.01
CA ASN A 274 50.89 39.24 -27.78
C ASN A 274 49.96 39.16 -26.55
N ASP A 275 50.26 39.70 -25.37
CA ASP A 275 50.62 41.07 -24.95
C ASP A 275 49.50 42.11 -25.12
N THR A 276 48.97 42.50 -23.95
CA THR A 276 48.50 43.80 -23.47
C THR A 276 47.66 44.72 -24.36
N GLY A 277 46.54 45.17 -23.79
CA GLY A 277 45.76 46.31 -24.26
C GLY A 277 44.80 46.81 -23.19
N ASP A 278 45.33 47.52 -22.20
CA ASP A 278 44.63 48.56 -21.45
C ASP A 278 44.21 49.69 -22.42
N GLY A 279 43.08 50.35 -22.14
CA GLY A 279 42.65 51.54 -22.87
C GLY A 279 41.31 52.10 -22.41
N ASP A 280 41.41 53.04 -21.46
CA ASP A 280 40.53 54.16 -21.09
C ASP A 280 39.08 53.93 -20.60
#